data_AF-A0A9R0I1C3-F1
#
_entry.id   AF-A0A9R0I1C3-F1
#
_cell.length_a   1.000
_cell.length_b   1.000
_cell.length_c   1.000
_cell.angle_alpha   90.00
_cell.angle_beta   90.00
_cell.angle_gamma   90.00
#
_symmetry.space_group_name_H-M   'P 1'
#
loop_
_entity.id
_entity.type
_entity.pdbx_description
1 polymer ?
#
loop_
_entity_poly.entity_id
_entity_poly.type
_entity_poly.pdbx_seq_one_letter_code
_entity_poly.pdbx_strand_id
1 'polypeptide(L)'
;MVKFTADELRRIMDCKHNIRNMSVIAHVDHGKSTLTDSLVAAAGIIAQETAGDVRMTDTRADEAERGITIKSTGISLYYEMTDEALAAFKGERAGNDYLINLIDSPGHVDFSSEVTAAL
;
A
#
# COMPACT_ATOMS: atom_id res chain seq x y z
N MET A 1 -2.09 16.29 -5.00
CA MET A 1 -0.67 16.68 -4.90
C MET A 1 -0.07 15.79 -3.83
N VAL A 2 0.95 15.01 -4.17
CA VAL A 2 1.57 14.04 -3.25
C VAL A 2 2.10 14.77 -2.02
N LYS A 3 1.80 14.26 -0.82
CA LYS A 3 2.08 14.93 0.46
C LYS A 3 3.56 14.86 0.89
N PHE A 4 4.43 14.27 0.08
CA PHE A 4 5.82 14.01 0.41
C PHE A 4 6.72 14.12 -0.82
N THR A 5 7.99 14.39 -0.58
CA THR A 5 9.06 14.49 -1.57
C THR A 5 9.90 13.21 -1.60
N ALA A 6 10.65 13.01 -2.69
CA ALA A 6 11.59 11.89 -2.81
C ALA A 6 12.69 11.93 -1.74
N ASP A 7 13.11 13.13 -1.33
CA ASP A 7 14.15 13.31 -0.30
C ASP A 7 13.65 12.91 1.09
N GLU A 8 12.40 13.23 1.44
CA GLU A 8 11.77 12.79 2.69
C GLU A 8 11.65 11.26 2.72
N LEU A 9 11.18 10.66 1.62
CA LEU A 9 11.15 9.21 1.44
C LEU A 9 12.52 8.59 1.68
N ARG A 10 13.56 9.13 1.05
CA ARG A 10 14.93 8.62 1.17
C ARG A 10 15.45 8.69 2.60
N ARG A 11 15.15 9.75 3.35
CA ARG A 11 15.56 9.88 4.76
C ARG A 11 14.92 8.80 5.62
N ILE A 12 13.63 8.52 5.42
CA ILE A 12 12.90 7.51 6.22
C ILE A 12 13.39 6.10 5.92
N MET A 13 13.90 5.84 4.72
CA MET A 13 14.53 4.54 4.40
C MET A 13 15.73 4.21 5.31
N ASP A 14 16.38 5.21 5.92
CA ASP A 14 17.45 4.98 6.90
C ASP A 14 16.88 4.65 8.30
N CYS A 15 15.64 5.07 8.60
CA CYS A 15 14.90 4.77 9.82
C CYS A 15 14.23 3.39 9.76
N LYS A 16 15.01 2.32 9.73
CA LYS A 16 14.53 0.93 9.50
C LYS A 16 13.37 0.51 10.40
N HIS A 17 13.34 0.96 11.66
CA HIS A 17 12.27 0.62 12.60
C HIS A 17 10.93 1.30 12.30
N ASN A 18 10.90 2.28 11.40
CA ASN A 18 9.71 2.97 10.91
C ASN A 18 9.26 2.47 9.53
N ILE A 19 9.92 1.44 8.98
CA ILE A 19 9.51 0.80 7.73
C ILE A 19 8.54 -0.34 8.05
N ARG A 20 7.42 -0.41 7.32
CA ARG A 20 6.45 -1.50 7.39
C ARG A 20 6.28 -2.12 6.01
N ASN A 21 6.75 -3.34 5.83
CA ASN A 21 6.45 -4.12 4.64
C ASN A 21 5.22 -4.96 4.93
N MET A 22 4.18 -4.82 4.13
CA MET A 22 2.92 -5.55 4.30
C MET A 22 2.32 -5.90 2.95
N SER A 23 1.55 -6.98 2.92
CA SER A 23 0.77 -7.37 1.75
C SER A 23 -0.72 -7.30 2.05
N VAL A 24 -1.53 -7.04 1.02
CA VAL A 24 -2.99 -7.22 1.10
C VAL A 24 -3.33 -8.54 0.44
N ILE A 25 -4.00 -9.41 1.19
CA ILE A 25 -4.48 -10.71 0.74
C ILE A 25 -6.00 -10.73 0.89
N ALA A 26 -6.70 -11.05 -0.18
CA ALA A 26 -8.14 -11.24 -0.14
C ALA A 26 -8.56 -12.19 -1.27
N HIS A 27 -9.75 -12.78 -1.12
CA HIS A 27 -10.38 -13.48 -2.24
C HIS A 27 -10.83 -12.50 -3.33
N VAL A 28 -11.11 -13.02 -4.53
CA VAL A 28 -11.66 -12.23 -5.65
C VAL A 28 -12.97 -11.56 -5.20
N ASP A 29 -13.20 -10.33 -5.66
CA ASP A 29 -14.37 -9.50 -5.36
C ASP A 29 -14.61 -9.13 -3.88
N HIS A 30 -13.61 -9.31 -3.00
CA HIS A 30 -13.69 -8.89 -1.59
C HIS A 30 -13.25 -7.44 -1.33
N GLY A 31 -13.19 -6.60 -2.37
CA GLY A 31 -12.89 -5.17 -2.23
C GLY A 31 -11.41 -4.84 -1.96
N LYS A 32 -10.50 -5.76 -2.31
CA LYS A 32 -9.05 -5.58 -2.13
C LYS A 32 -8.53 -4.32 -2.86
N SER A 33 -8.80 -4.18 -4.15
CA SER A 33 -8.37 -3.01 -4.93
C SER A 33 -8.96 -1.71 -4.39
N THR A 34 -10.21 -1.74 -3.91
CA THR A 34 -10.87 -0.59 -3.27
C THR A 34 -10.18 -0.19 -1.97
N LEU A 35 -9.79 -1.16 -1.13
CA LEU A 35 -9.04 -0.91 0.09
C LEU A 35 -7.65 -0.32 -0.23
N THR A 36 -6.94 -0.92 -1.18
CA THR A 36 -5.62 -0.44 -1.62
C THR A 36 -5.69 0.99 -2.13
N ASP A 37 -6.65 1.31 -3.01
CA ASP A 37 -6.85 2.67 -3.50
C ASP A 37 -7.18 3.67 -2.37
N SER A 38 -7.96 3.25 -1.38
CA SER A 38 -8.29 4.09 -0.22
C SER A 38 -7.02 4.44 0.58
N LEU A 39 -6.09 3.50 0.74
CA LEU A 39 -4.80 3.73 1.39
C LEU A 39 -3.90 4.66 0.57
N VAL A 40 -3.86 4.47 -0.75
CA VAL A 40 -3.12 5.33 -1.69
C VAL A 40 -3.66 6.76 -1.64
N ALA A 41 -4.98 6.93 -1.59
CA ALA A 41 -5.61 8.23 -1.44
C ALA A 41 -5.35 8.86 -0.06
N ALA A 42 -5.32 8.06 1.01
CA ALA A 42 -4.99 8.55 2.35
C ALA A 42 -3.54 9.06 2.43
N ALA A 43 -2.61 8.39 1.75
CA ALA A 43 -1.23 8.83 1.57
C ALA A 43 -1.09 10.08 0.68
N GLY A 44 -2.20 10.55 0.07
CA GLY A 44 -2.25 11.74 -0.76
C GLY A 44 -1.69 11.56 -2.17
N ILE A 45 -1.49 10.32 -2.61
CA ILE A 45 -0.96 10.00 -3.95
C ILE A 45 -2.03 10.25 -5.02
N ILE A 46 -3.27 9.82 -4.75
CA ILE A 46 -4.45 10.09 -5.59
C ILE A 46 -5.51 10.91 -4.83
N ALA A 47 -6.50 11.45 -5.54
CA ALA A 47 -7.62 12.12 -4.90
C ALA A 47 -8.56 11.10 -4.24
N GLN A 48 -9.09 11.43 -3.05
CA GLN A 48 -10.04 10.58 -2.33
C GLN A 48 -11.30 10.27 -3.17
N GLU A 49 -11.79 11.26 -3.93
CA GLU A 49 -12.97 11.11 -4.80
C GLU A 49 -12.76 10.12 -5.95
N THR A 50 -11.51 9.80 -6.27
CA THR A 50 -11.15 8.87 -7.35
C THR A 50 -10.74 7.49 -6.83
N ALA A 51 -10.71 7.30 -5.50
CA ALA A 51 -10.31 6.04 -4.89
C ALA A 51 -11.36 4.95 -5.16
N GLY A 52 -10.92 3.78 -5.63
CA GLY A 52 -11.78 2.64 -5.96
C GLY A 52 -12.19 2.60 -7.43
N ASP A 53 -12.28 3.75 -8.10
CA ASP A 53 -12.54 3.83 -9.54
C ASP A 53 -11.26 3.68 -10.36
N VAL A 54 -10.15 4.24 -9.87
CA VAL A 54 -8.86 4.25 -10.57
C VAL A 54 -8.20 2.87 -10.57
N ARG A 55 -8.34 2.11 -9.48
CA ARG A 55 -7.68 0.81 -9.25
C ARG A 55 -6.20 0.88 -9.62
N MET A 56 -5.46 1.74 -8.93
CA MET A 56 -4.10 2.14 -9.30
C MET A 56 -3.13 0.96 -9.39
N THR A 57 -3.39 -0.11 -8.65
CA THR A 57 -2.56 -1.33 -8.63
C THR A 57 -2.84 -2.29 -9.78
N ASP A 58 -3.98 -2.16 -10.45
CA ASP A 58 -4.38 -2.98 -11.60
C ASP A 58 -3.76 -2.36 -12.87
N THR A 59 -2.44 -2.51 -13.00
CA THR A 59 -1.63 -1.83 -14.04
C THR A 59 -1.80 -2.39 -15.44
N ARG A 60 -2.35 -3.60 -15.58
CA ARG A 60 -2.53 -4.26 -16.88
C ARG A 60 -3.94 -4.05 -17.43
N ALA A 61 -4.05 -4.02 -18.76
CA ALA A 61 -5.34 -3.84 -19.43
C ALA A 61 -6.34 -4.96 -19.13
N ASP A 62 -5.86 -6.21 -18.98
CA ASP A 62 -6.69 -7.37 -18.63
C ASP A 62 -7.16 -7.36 -17.17
N GLU A 63 -6.37 -6.77 -16.26
CA GLU A 63 -6.77 -6.54 -14.87
C GLU A 63 -7.90 -5.51 -14.80
N ALA A 64 -7.74 -4.38 -15.49
CA ALA A 64 -8.73 -3.31 -15.53
C ALA A 64 -10.06 -3.75 -16.19
N GLU A 65 -9.99 -4.50 -17.29
CA GLU A 65 -11.17 -5.02 -17.99
C GLU A 65 -11.96 -6.01 -17.12
N ARG A 66 -11.25 -6.87 -16.38
CA ARG A 66 -11.86 -7.94 -15.57
C ARG A 66 -12.15 -7.52 -14.14
N GLY A 67 -11.60 -6.41 -13.67
CA GLY A 67 -11.71 -5.94 -12.30
C GLY A 67 -11.03 -6.84 -11.26
N ILE A 68 -9.97 -7.55 -11.65
CA ILE A 68 -9.20 -8.46 -10.78
C ILE A 68 -7.72 -8.13 -10.82
N THR A 69 -7.02 -8.38 -9.71
CA THR A 69 -5.56 -8.30 -9.67
C THR A 69 -4.93 -9.63 -10.09
N ILE A 70 -4.07 -9.58 -11.11
CA ILE A 70 -3.40 -10.74 -11.72
C ILE A 70 -1.90 -10.74 -11.36
N LYS A 71 -1.28 -9.56 -11.25
CA LYS A 71 0.13 -9.38 -10.90
C LYS A 71 0.29 -8.65 -9.57
N SER A 72 1.34 -9.01 -8.85
CA SER A 72 1.68 -8.31 -7.62
C SER A 72 2.23 -6.91 -7.93
N THR A 73 1.63 -5.87 -7.34
CA THR A 73 2.08 -4.47 -7.50
C THR A 73 2.52 -3.91 -6.16
N GLY A 74 3.70 -3.29 -6.12
CA GLY A 74 4.24 -2.64 -4.92
C GLY A 74 4.01 -1.13 -4.93
N ILE A 75 3.54 -0.57 -3.80
CA ILE A 75 3.37 0.87 -3.59
C ILE A 75 4.02 1.28 -2.28
N SER A 76 4.76 2.39 -2.30
CA SER A 76 5.26 3.03 -1.09
C SER A 76 4.32 4.16 -0.66
N LEU A 77 3.89 4.11 0.60
CA LEU A 77 3.02 5.08 1.24
C LEU A 77 3.81 5.78 2.35
N TYR A 78 3.66 7.09 2.43
CA TYR A 78 4.16 7.89 3.54
C TYR A 78 3.02 8.25 4.47
N TYR A 79 3.24 8.11 5.78
CA TYR A 79 2.25 8.51 6.77
C TYR A 79 2.93 9.02 8.05
N GLU A 80 2.48 10.17 8.53
CA GLU A 80 2.89 10.74 9.83
C GLU A 80 1.85 10.33 10.88
N MET A 81 2.28 9.54 11.87
CA MET A 81 1.42 9.08 12.95
C MET A 81 1.29 10.14 14.04
N THR A 82 0.15 10.22 14.72
CA THR A 82 0.01 11.10 15.89
C THR A 82 0.66 10.48 17.12
N ASP A 83 1.04 11.30 18.09
CA ASP A 83 1.61 10.82 19.35
C ASP A 83 0.64 9.90 20.11
N GLU A 84 -0.67 10.16 20.03
CA GLU A 84 -1.70 9.33 20.65
C GLU A 84 -1.76 7.93 20.02
N ALA A 85 -1.66 7.85 18.69
CA ALA A 85 -1.65 6.57 17.97
C ALA A 85 -0.43 5.71 18.34
N LEU A 86 0.68 6.35 18.70
CA LEU A 86 1.92 5.68 19.09
C LEU A 86 2.07 5.47 20.60
N ALA A 87 1.15 5.98 21.42
CA ALA A 87 1.24 5.90 22.89
C ALA A 87 1.36 4.44 23.41
N ALA A 88 0.72 3.50 22.71
CA ALA A 88 0.76 2.07 23.04
C ALA A 88 1.91 1.31 22.35
N PHE A 89 2.60 1.93 21.39
CA PHE A 89 3.68 1.26 20.64
C PHE A 89 4.95 1.18 21.50
N LYS A 90 5.43 -0.05 21.72
CA LYS A 90 6.59 -0.34 22.58
C LYS A 90 7.87 -0.69 21.81
N GLY A 91 7.79 -0.75 20.48
CA GLY A 91 8.93 -1.06 19.64
C GLY A 91 9.89 0.12 19.51
N GLU A 92 11.09 -0.16 19.02
CA GLU A 92 12.01 0.88 18.56
C GLU A 92 11.36 1.69 17.43
N ARG A 93 11.59 3.01 17.43
CA ARG A 93 11.17 3.94 16.38
C ARG A 93 12.01 5.21 16.43
N ALA A 94 12.12 5.89 15.31
CA ALA A 94 12.69 7.23 15.20
C ALA A 94 11.61 8.20 14.72
N GLY A 95 11.09 9.04 15.62
CA GLY A 95 10.01 9.98 15.29
C GLY A 95 8.68 9.32 14.94
N ASN A 96 7.83 10.07 14.26
CA ASN A 96 6.44 9.71 13.96
C ASN A 96 6.19 9.38 12.48
N ASP A 97 7.21 9.52 11.64
CA ASP A 97 7.13 9.30 10.20
C ASP A 97 7.27 7.81 9.90
N TYR A 98 6.37 7.26 9.07
CA TYR A 98 6.41 5.86 8.65
C TYR A 98 6.42 5.74 7.13
N LEU A 99 7.24 4.80 6.67
CA LEU A 99 7.25 4.32 5.30
C LEU A 99 6.59 2.96 5.26
N ILE A 100 5.46 2.86 4.58
CA ILE A 100 4.70 1.62 4.42
C ILE A 100 4.87 1.16 2.98
N ASN A 101 5.53 0.02 2.79
CA ASN A 101 5.60 -0.66 1.50
C ASN A 101 4.47 -1.69 1.44
N LEU A 102 3.45 -1.38 0.66
CA LEU A 102 2.28 -2.20 0.44
C LEU A 102 2.46 -3.04 -0.82
N ILE A 103 2.29 -4.35 -0.72
CA ILE A 103 2.27 -5.27 -1.85
C ILE A 103 0.82 -5.73 -2.05
N ASP A 104 0.24 -5.36 -3.18
CA ASP A 104 -1.09 -5.84 -3.56
C ASP A 104 -0.95 -7.18 -4.29
N SER A 105 -1.42 -8.28 -3.69
CA SER A 105 -1.19 -9.65 -4.18
C SER A 105 -2.44 -10.25 -4.83
N PRO A 106 -2.33 -11.11 -5.87
CA PRO A 106 -3.51 -11.67 -6.55
C PRO A 106 -4.47 -12.43 -5.62
N GLY A 107 -5.78 -12.29 -5.85
CA GLY A 107 -6.81 -12.97 -5.06
C GLY A 107 -7.33 -14.29 -5.66
N HIS A 108 -6.97 -14.57 -6.92
CA HIS A 108 -7.40 -15.76 -7.65
C HIS A 108 -6.41 -16.91 -7.45
N VAL A 109 -6.93 -18.13 -7.27
CA VAL A 109 -6.15 -19.35 -6.96
C VAL A 109 -5.11 -19.70 -8.04
N ASP A 110 -5.41 -19.35 -9.30
CA ASP A 110 -4.54 -19.59 -10.46
C ASP A 110 -3.20 -18.83 -10.41
N PHE A 111 -3.09 -17.80 -9.55
CA PHE A 111 -1.89 -16.96 -9.46
C PHE A 111 -1.09 -17.21 -8.17
N SER A 112 -1.14 -18.43 -7.64
CA SER A 112 -0.48 -18.84 -6.39
C SER A 112 1.03 -18.56 -6.34
N SER A 113 1.73 -18.59 -7.47
CA SER A 113 3.16 -18.25 -7.56
C SER A 113 3.45 -16.78 -7.27
N GLU A 114 2.59 -15.87 -7.75
CA GLU A 114 2.67 -14.43 -7.46
C GLU A 114 2.36 -14.12 -5.99
N VAL A 115 1.37 -14.82 -5.44
CA VAL A 115 1.03 -14.72 -4.01
C VAL A 115 2.21 -15.19 -3.16
N THR A 116 2.83 -16.32 -3.52
CA THR A 116 3.99 -16.85 -2.79
C THR A 116 5.18 -15.91 -2.82
N ALA A 117 5.42 -15.21 -3.93
CA ALA A 117 6.51 -14.24 -4.03
C ALA A 117 6.24 -12.94 -3.25
N ALA A 118 4.98 -12.62 -2.98
CA ALA A 118 4.55 -11.42 -2.27
C ALA A 118 4.51 -11.58 -0.73
N LEU A 119 4.60 -12.81 -0.22
CA LEU A 119 4.53 -13.17 1.21
C LEU A 119 5.89 -13.58 1.76
#